data_AF-A0A448MRF1-F1
#
_entry.id   AF-A0A448MRF1-F1
#
_cell.length_a   1.000
_cell.length_b   1.000
_cell.length_c   1.000
_cell.angle_alpha   90.00
_cell.angle_beta   90.00
_cell.angle_gamma   90.00
#
_symmetry.space_group_name_H-M   'P 1'
#
loop_
_entity.id
_entity.type
_entity.pdbx_description
1 polymer ?
#
loop_
_entity_poly.entity_id
_entity_poly.type
_entity_poly.pdbx_seq_one_letter_code
_entity_poly.pdbx_strand_id
1 'polypeptide(L)'
;MTLSIARELKALLDKDPNFRGVLTRNCDYYISVPERSEIARKFKANYLVSIHADSSLNPSQRGASVWVLSNRRANDEMGQWLEDDEKRSELLGGAGKVLSHNNDKYLDQTVLDLQFGHSQRTGYEIGRNILRRFSKITTLSRNTPQHASLGVLRSPDIPSVLVETGFLSNAEEEQKLNSPAYRRRIAYMIYEGLVAYRNGNLKSLIAFEDNKENDAKTDRTLSTKGEIKDSGIRHKVKNGESIGSLANKYEVKISDIITLNKLKRKELWIGETIKIPDNGKNQKMVETKKAEKTTKSADKKTIRKLIKTTRKTAKLMEKKRIFRAITPSKRSNNLRGFTGI
;
A
#
# COMPACT_ATOMS: atom_id res chain seq x y z
N MET A 1 -5.36 22.76 -25.00
CA MET A 1 -6.00 22.72 -23.65
C MET A 1 -5.02 22.55 -22.50
N THR A 2 -4.20 21.50 -22.48
CA THR A 2 -3.27 21.19 -21.37
C THR A 2 -2.29 22.32 -21.03
N LEU A 3 -1.72 23.02 -22.03
CA LEU A 3 -0.84 24.18 -21.81
C LEU A 3 -1.55 25.33 -21.06
N SER A 4 -2.84 25.54 -21.33
CA SER A 4 -3.62 26.56 -20.60
C SER A 4 -3.78 26.19 -19.13
N ILE A 5 -4.10 24.92 -18.83
CA ILE A 5 -4.19 24.43 -17.44
C ILE A 5 -2.82 24.55 -16.75
N ALA A 6 -1.74 24.19 -17.45
CA ALA A 6 -0.38 24.27 -16.92
C ALA A 6 0.04 25.71 -16.57
N ARG A 7 -0.33 26.69 -17.41
CA ARG A 7 -0.08 28.12 -17.12
C ARG A 7 -0.87 28.61 -15.91
N GLU A 8 -2.14 28.23 -15.78
CA GLU A 8 -2.95 28.55 -14.60
C GLU A 8 -2.37 27.93 -13.33
N LEU A 9 -1.92 26.67 -13.40
CA LEU A 9 -1.25 25.99 -12.28
C LEU A 9 0.07 26.69 -11.93
N LYS A 10 0.90 27.05 -12.91
CA LYS A 10 2.14 27.80 -12.68
C LYS A 10 1.86 29.13 -11.98
N ALA A 11 0.85 29.88 -12.43
CA ALA A 11 0.49 31.15 -11.81
C ALA A 11 0.05 31.00 -10.34
N LEU A 12 -0.60 29.88 -9.97
CA LEU A 12 -0.91 29.57 -8.58
C LEU A 12 0.35 29.20 -7.78
N LEU A 13 1.21 28.36 -8.34
CA LEU A 13 2.45 27.93 -7.69
C LEU A 13 3.42 29.10 -7.46
N ASP A 14 3.56 30.00 -8.43
CA ASP A 14 4.46 31.17 -8.31
C ASP A 14 3.97 32.20 -7.28
N LYS A 15 2.69 32.15 -6.90
CA LYS A 15 2.12 33.01 -5.84
C LYS A 15 2.32 32.44 -4.44
N ASP A 16 2.55 31.14 -4.29
CA ASP A 16 2.84 30.52 -3.00
C ASP A 16 4.36 30.56 -2.75
N PRO A 17 4.84 31.19 -1.66
CA PRO A 17 6.28 31.31 -1.38
C PRO A 17 6.99 29.96 -1.20
N ASN A 18 6.25 28.88 -0.97
CA ASN A 18 6.80 27.53 -0.81
C ASN A 18 6.88 26.74 -2.11
N PHE A 19 6.43 27.30 -3.23
CA PHE A 19 6.46 26.64 -4.53
C PHE A 19 7.16 27.52 -5.57
N ARG A 20 7.74 26.85 -6.58
CA ARG A 20 8.25 27.48 -7.78
C ARG A 20 7.77 26.68 -8.98
N GLY A 21 6.90 27.27 -9.80
CA GLY A 21 6.39 26.62 -11.00
C GLY A 21 7.40 26.69 -12.15
N VAL A 22 7.68 25.57 -12.82
CA VAL A 22 8.45 25.54 -14.07
C VAL A 22 7.66 24.76 -15.12
N LEU A 23 7.57 25.29 -16.33
CA LEU A 23 6.92 24.61 -17.45
C LEU A 23 7.98 23.94 -18.32
N THR A 24 7.68 22.75 -18.81
CA THR A 24 8.53 22.05 -19.80
C THR A 24 8.44 22.66 -21.19
N ARG A 25 7.34 23.38 -21.48
CA ARG A 25 7.18 24.18 -22.68
C ARG A 25 6.36 25.43 -22.40
N ASN A 26 6.65 26.51 -23.11
CA ASN A 26 5.93 27.79 -22.98
C ASN A 26 5.00 28.09 -24.16
N CYS A 27 5.14 27.42 -25.31
CA CYS A 27 4.26 27.55 -26.47
C CYS A 27 3.99 26.18 -27.13
N ASP A 28 3.41 26.18 -28.31
CA ASP A 28 2.93 24.96 -28.97
C ASP A 28 3.98 24.31 -29.87
N TYR A 29 5.02 23.78 -29.25
CA TYR A 29 6.00 22.91 -29.89
C TYR A 29 6.01 21.54 -29.21
N TYR A 30 6.46 20.55 -29.97
CA TYR A 30 6.67 19.20 -29.47
C TYR A 30 7.90 19.16 -28.56
N ILE A 31 7.74 18.52 -27.40
CA ILE A 31 8.84 18.19 -26.50
C ILE A 31 8.81 16.69 -26.25
N SER A 32 9.96 16.05 -26.49
CA SER A 32 10.10 14.61 -26.33
C SER A 32 9.91 14.20 -24.88
N VAL A 33 9.53 12.95 -24.66
CA VAL A 33 9.33 12.41 -23.32
C VAL A 33 10.61 12.47 -22.46
N PRO A 34 11.79 12.04 -22.96
CA PRO A 34 13.05 12.15 -22.20
C PRO A 34 13.41 13.59 -21.85
N GLU A 35 13.28 14.51 -22.82
CA GLU A 35 13.60 15.93 -22.65
C GLU A 35 12.78 16.59 -21.54
N ARG A 36 11.51 16.20 -21.35
CA ARG A 36 10.69 16.68 -20.20
C ARG A 36 11.32 16.32 -18.85
N SER A 37 11.92 15.13 -18.76
CA SER A 37 12.57 14.65 -17.54
C SER A 37 13.92 15.36 -17.33
N GLU A 38 14.67 15.60 -18.40
CA GLU A 38 15.92 16.37 -18.37
C GLU A 38 15.68 17.82 -17.92
N ILE A 39 14.61 18.47 -18.41
CA ILE A 39 14.22 19.79 -17.92
C ILE A 39 13.94 19.74 -16.41
N ALA A 40 13.19 18.75 -15.93
CA ALA A 40 12.90 18.61 -14.50
C ALA A 40 14.19 18.48 -13.66
N ARG A 41 15.17 17.69 -14.13
CA ARG A 41 16.49 17.55 -13.49
C ARG A 41 17.28 18.85 -13.49
N LYS A 42 17.37 19.51 -14.64
CA LYS A 42 18.08 20.78 -14.81
C LYS A 42 17.59 21.84 -13.82
N PHE A 43 16.28 21.86 -13.54
CA PHE A 43 15.67 22.77 -12.58
C PHE A 43 15.61 22.23 -11.14
N LYS A 44 16.20 21.05 -10.88
CA LYS A 44 16.20 20.34 -9.60
C LYS A 44 14.79 20.19 -9.02
N ALA A 45 13.84 19.79 -9.88
CA ALA A 45 12.44 19.72 -9.53
C ALA A 45 12.21 18.67 -8.42
N ASN A 46 11.45 19.06 -7.38
CA ASN A 46 11.03 18.12 -6.35
C ASN A 46 9.94 17.16 -6.83
N TYR A 47 9.09 17.63 -7.74
CA TYR A 47 7.98 16.87 -8.31
C TYR A 47 7.82 17.20 -9.79
N LEU A 48 7.42 16.22 -10.60
CA LEU A 48 7.01 16.40 -11.99
C LEU A 48 5.51 16.12 -12.12
N VAL A 49 4.75 17.10 -12.62
CA VAL A 49 3.30 16.97 -12.86
C VAL A 49 3.03 17.09 -14.36
N SER A 50 2.72 15.97 -15.01
CA SER A 50 2.30 15.95 -16.41
C SER A 50 0.79 16.13 -16.50
N ILE A 51 0.30 17.12 -17.25
CA ILE A 51 -1.13 17.40 -17.39
C ILE A 51 -1.62 16.90 -18.75
N HIS A 52 -2.63 16.03 -18.73
CA HIS A 52 -3.21 15.39 -19.90
C HIS A 52 -4.72 15.63 -19.99
N ALA A 53 -5.23 15.53 -21.21
CA ALA A 53 -6.64 15.51 -21.58
C ALA A 53 -6.71 14.55 -22.78
N ASP A 54 -6.75 13.26 -22.49
CA ASP A 54 -6.62 12.17 -23.46
C ASP A 54 -7.95 11.89 -24.18
N SER A 55 -7.92 10.99 -25.16
CA SER A 55 -9.10 10.51 -25.87
C SER A 55 -9.19 8.99 -25.75
N SER A 56 -10.41 8.48 -25.59
CA SER A 56 -10.69 7.04 -25.55
C SER A 56 -11.47 6.61 -26.79
N LEU A 57 -11.31 5.34 -27.17
CA LEU A 57 -12.17 4.69 -28.16
C LEU A 57 -13.63 4.58 -27.69
N ASN A 58 -13.87 4.68 -26.38
CA ASN A 58 -15.21 4.74 -25.81
C ASN A 58 -15.62 6.20 -25.54
N PRO A 59 -16.57 6.79 -26.31
CA PRO A 59 -17.01 8.17 -26.13
C PRO A 59 -17.69 8.43 -24.78
N SER A 60 -18.17 7.38 -24.10
CA SER A 60 -18.80 7.48 -22.77
C SER A 60 -17.78 7.52 -21.62
N GLN A 61 -16.49 7.26 -21.90
CA GLN A 61 -15.46 7.33 -20.88
C GLN A 61 -15.26 8.77 -20.43
N ARG A 62 -15.31 9.02 -19.12
CA ARG A 62 -15.23 10.35 -18.54
C ARG A 62 -14.56 10.34 -17.17
N GLY A 63 -14.25 11.54 -16.69
CA GLY A 63 -13.74 11.76 -15.36
C GLY A 63 -12.22 11.71 -15.25
N ALA A 64 -11.72 12.35 -14.20
CA ALA A 64 -10.30 12.50 -13.99
C ALA A 64 -9.64 11.22 -13.45
N SER A 65 -8.34 11.06 -13.72
CA SER A 65 -7.53 9.99 -13.14
C SER A 65 -6.10 10.48 -12.94
N VAL A 66 -5.34 9.79 -12.08
CA VAL A 66 -3.93 10.08 -11.89
C VAL A 66 -3.12 8.80 -12.05
N TRP A 67 -2.03 8.90 -12.78
CA TRP A 67 -1.12 7.81 -13.08
C TRP A 67 0.25 8.08 -12.48
N VAL A 68 0.88 7.01 -12.00
CA VAL A 68 2.19 7.02 -11.35
C VAL A 68 3.06 5.92 -11.94
N LEU A 69 4.38 6.03 -11.78
CA LEU A 69 5.33 5.10 -12.35
C LEU A 69 5.09 3.67 -11.82
N SER A 70 5.05 2.68 -12.72
CA SER A 70 4.98 1.26 -12.35
C SER A 70 6.34 0.72 -11.91
N ASN A 71 6.35 -0.27 -11.00
CA ASN A 71 7.60 -0.90 -10.52
C ASN A 71 8.38 -1.52 -11.67
N ARG A 72 7.70 -2.18 -12.61
CA ARG A 72 8.36 -2.78 -13.77
C ARG A 72 9.08 -1.72 -14.61
N ARG A 73 8.40 -0.62 -14.94
CA ARG A 73 9.03 0.45 -15.72
C ARG A 73 10.17 1.10 -14.93
N ALA A 74 10.01 1.32 -13.63
CA ALA A 74 11.06 1.85 -12.78
C ALA A 74 12.31 0.97 -12.79
N ASN A 75 12.14 -0.36 -12.72
CA ASN A 75 13.25 -1.32 -12.78
C ASN A 75 13.91 -1.36 -14.16
N ASP A 76 13.14 -1.22 -15.24
CA ASP A 76 13.70 -1.15 -16.59
C ASP A 76 14.55 0.13 -16.77
N GLU A 77 14.07 1.28 -16.28
CA GLU A 77 14.83 2.54 -16.29
C GLU A 77 16.08 2.44 -15.40
N MET A 78 15.96 1.84 -14.22
CA MET A 78 17.08 1.56 -13.31
C MET A 78 18.22 0.84 -14.02
N GLY A 79 17.90 -0.25 -14.72
CA GLY A 79 18.90 -1.05 -15.43
C GLY A 79 19.67 -0.21 -16.45
N GLN A 80 18.94 0.58 -17.25
CA GLN A 80 19.55 1.49 -18.23
C GLN A 80 20.39 2.58 -17.58
N TRP A 81 19.98 3.07 -16.41
CA TRP A 81 20.70 4.09 -15.66
C TRP A 81 22.02 3.60 -15.08
N LEU A 82 22.06 2.35 -14.62
CA LEU A 82 23.29 1.73 -14.12
C LEU A 82 24.32 1.48 -15.21
N GLU A 83 23.87 1.36 -16.46
CA GLU A 83 24.72 1.18 -17.63
C GLU A 83 25.25 2.52 -18.18
N ASP A 84 24.67 3.65 -17.76
CA ASP A 84 25.01 4.99 -18.24
C ASP A 84 25.86 5.75 -17.20
N ASP A 85 27.16 5.86 -17.48
CA ASP A 85 28.14 6.49 -16.56
C ASP A 85 27.84 7.96 -16.25
N GLU A 86 27.29 8.71 -17.21
CA GLU A 86 26.96 10.12 -17.01
C GLU A 86 25.79 10.25 -16.02
N LYS A 87 24.71 9.49 -16.26
CA LYS A 87 23.53 9.48 -15.37
C LYS A 87 23.84 8.95 -13.99
N ARG A 88 24.67 7.90 -13.91
CA ARG A 88 25.15 7.33 -12.64
C ARG A 88 25.95 8.35 -11.82
N SER A 89 26.83 9.10 -12.46
CA SER A 89 27.65 10.13 -11.81
C SER A 89 26.83 11.34 -11.33
N GLU A 90 25.85 11.78 -12.12
CA GLU A 90 24.92 12.87 -11.76
C GLU A 90 24.14 12.55 -10.47
N LEU A 91 23.66 11.31 -10.36
CA LEU A 91 22.85 10.86 -9.24
C LEU A 91 23.60 10.78 -7.92
N LEU A 92 24.85 10.33 -7.96
CA LEU A 92 25.72 10.22 -6.81
C LEU A 92 26.32 11.59 -6.41
N GLY A 93 25.76 12.70 -6.93
CA GLY A 93 26.09 14.06 -6.54
C GLY A 93 27.51 14.48 -6.95
N GLY A 94 28.03 13.95 -8.06
CA GLY A 94 29.43 14.16 -8.48
C GLY A 94 30.46 13.41 -7.63
N ALA A 95 30.08 12.94 -6.43
CA ALA A 95 30.85 11.95 -5.67
C ALA A 95 30.81 10.56 -6.33
N GLY A 96 29.93 10.35 -7.31
CA GLY A 96 29.92 9.17 -8.17
C GLY A 96 31.28 8.93 -8.83
N LYS A 97 32.02 9.97 -9.21
CA LYS A 97 33.41 9.82 -9.68
C LYS A 97 34.38 9.34 -8.60
N VAL A 98 34.15 9.63 -7.33
CA VAL A 98 35.02 9.22 -6.20
C VAL A 98 34.63 7.84 -5.68
N LEU A 99 33.34 7.52 -5.64
CA LEU A 99 32.80 6.20 -5.27
C LEU A 99 32.98 5.16 -6.38
N SER A 100 32.98 5.58 -7.66
CA SER A 100 33.26 4.70 -8.82
C SER A 100 34.70 4.21 -8.89
N HIS A 101 35.65 4.80 -8.16
CA HIS A 101 36.99 4.22 -8.04
C HIS A 101 36.96 2.82 -7.39
N ASN A 102 35.89 2.48 -6.67
CA ASN A 102 35.71 1.15 -6.05
C ASN A 102 34.76 0.22 -6.82
N ASN A 103 34.16 0.66 -7.95
CA ASN A 103 33.30 -0.14 -8.83
C ASN A 103 32.21 -0.99 -8.11
N ASP A 104 31.70 -0.56 -6.95
CA ASP A 104 30.72 -1.35 -6.22
C ASP A 104 29.30 -1.14 -6.76
N LYS A 105 29.01 -1.86 -7.85
CA LYS A 105 27.70 -1.89 -8.52
C LYS A 105 26.54 -2.17 -7.55
N TYR A 106 26.78 -2.87 -6.43
CA TYR A 106 25.75 -3.17 -5.44
C TYR A 106 25.39 -1.96 -4.57
N LEU A 107 26.36 -1.11 -4.25
CA LEU A 107 26.11 0.13 -3.52
C LEU A 107 25.30 1.10 -4.39
N ASP A 108 25.70 1.28 -5.65
CA ASP A 108 24.98 2.12 -6.62
C ASP A 108 23.52 1.66 -6.76
N GLN A 109 23.33 0.36 -7.03
CA GLN A 109 22.00 -0.27 -7.12
C GLN A 109 21.16 0.00 -5.88
N THR A 110 21.72 -0.15 -4.68
CA THR A 110 20.98 0.04 -3.42
C THR A 110 20.54 1.49 -3.24
N VAL A 111 21.43 2.45 -3.49
CA VAL A 111 21.12 3.88 -3.39
C VAL A 111 20.03 4.25 -4.38
N LEU A 112 20.15 3.79 -5.62
CA LEU A 112 19.14 4.01 -6.63
C LEU A 112 17.79 3.37 -6.24
N ASP A 113 17.78 2.11 -5.76
CA ASP A 113 16.57 1.41 -5.35
C ASP A 113 15.84 2.16 -4.23
N LEU A 114 16.59 2.71 -3.27
CA LEU A 114 16.06 3.54 -2.18
C LEU A 114 15.45 4.85 -2.71
N GLN A 115 16.15 5.54 -3.60
CA GLN A 115 15.65 6.79 -4.21
C GLN A 115 14.39 6.52 -5.04
N PHE A 116 14.33 5.41 -5.76
CA PHE A 116 13.18 5.07 -6.59
C PHE A 116 11.99 4.65 -5.76
N GLY A 117 12.20 3.81 -4.74
CA GLY A 117 11.17 3.47 -3.78
C GLY A 117 10.59 4.71 -3.08
N HIS A 118 11.43 5.71 -2.79
CA HIS A 118 10.98 7.00 -2.28
C HIS A 118 10.15 7.77 -3.33
N SER A 119 10.68 7.95 -4.53
CA SER A 119 10.04 8.66 -5.63
C SER A 119 8.65 8.10 -5.98
N GLN A 120 8.53 6.78 -6.09
CA GLN A 120 7.26 6.10 -6.37
C GLN A 120 6.24 6.31 -5.25
N ARG A 121 6.64 6.15 -3.98
CA ARG A 121 5.74 6.38 -2.84
C ARG A 121 5.29 7.84 -2.80
N THR A 122 6.20 8.77 -3.00
CA THR A 122 5.90 10.21 -3.04
C THR A 122 4.93 10.54 -4.18
N GLY A 123 5.18 10.01 -5.39
CA GLY A 123 4.27 10.18 -6.54
C GLY A 123 2.86 9.63 -6.25
N TYR A 124 2.77 8.45 -5.63
CA TYR A 124 1.49 7.87 -5.22
C TYR A 124 0.74 8.75 -4.23
N GLU A 125 1.43 9.25 -3.20
CA GLU A 125 0.84 10.12 -2.18
C GLU A 125 0.38 11.47 -2.74
N ILE A 126 1.15 12.08 -3.64
CA ILE A 126 0.76 13.29 -4.37
C ILE A 126 -0.50 13.01 -5.19
N GLY A 127 -0.48 11.95 -6.00
CA GLY A 127 -1.60 11.60 -6.87
C GLY A 127 -2.88 11.33 -6.09
N ARG A 128 -2.78 10.68 -4.94
CA ARG A 128 -3.91 10.43 -4.03
C ARG A 128 -4.49 11.73 -3.47
N ASN A 129 -3.65 12.69 -3.11
CA ASN A 129 -4.11 14.00 -2.66
C ASN A 129 -4.80 14.79 -3.79
N ILE A 130 -4.26 14.77 -5.01
CA ILE A 130 -4.88 15.38 -6.18
C ILE A 130 -6.26 14.76 -6.48
N LEU A 131 -6.38 13.43 -6.50
CA LEU A 131 -7.66 12.74 -6.75
C LEU A 131 -8.75 13.12 -5.73
N ARG A 132 -8.38 13.25 -4.45
CA ARG A 132 -9.30 13.70 -3.39
C ARG A 132 -9.80 15.14 -3.58
N ARG A 133 -9.06 15.98 -4.31
CA ARG A 133 -9.51 17.33 -4.68
C ARG A 133 -10.40 17.27 -5.91
N PHE A 134 -10.01 16.51 -6.92
CA PHE A 134 -10.83 16.29 -8.12
C PHE A 134 -12.21 15.70 -7.84
N SER A 135 -12.34 14.78 -6.89
CA SER A 135 -13.64 14.19 -6.52
C SER A 135 -14.69 15.22 -6.05
N LYS A 136 -14.28 16.46 -5.75
CA LYS A 136 -15.18 17.56 -5.38
C LYS A 136 -15.77 18.31 -6.59
N ILE A 137 -15.21 18.14 -7.78
CA ILE A 137 -15.54 18.96 -8.95
C ILE A 137 -15.86 18.15 -10.21
N THR A 138 -15.40 16.89 -10.29
CA THR A 138 -15.65 15.99 -11.41
C THR A 138 -15.73 14.55 -10.93
N THR A 139 -16.31 13.68 -11.75
CA THR A 139 -16.26 12.24 -11.55
C THR A 139 -14.84 11.74 -11.70
N LEU A 140 -14.48 10.67 -10.98
CA LEU A 140 -13.20 10.01 -11.15
C LEU A 140 -13.39 8.77 -12.03
N SER A 141 -12.57 8.62 -13.06
CA SER A 141 -12.48 7.37 -13.82
C SER A 141 -11.83 6.26 -12.98
N ARG A 142 -10.94 6.66 -12.07
CA ARG A 142 -10.24 5.80 -11.10
C ARG A 142 -10.12 6.52 -9.76
N ASN A 143 -10.53 5.86 -8.69
CA ASN A 143 -10.57 6.46 -7.35
C ASN A 143 -9.22 6.40 -6.61
N THR A 144 -8.24 5.71 -7.18
CA THR A 144 -6.88 5.59 -6.66
C THR A 144 -5.86 5.85 -7.78
N PRO A 145 -4.65 6.33 -7.46
CA PRO A 145 -3.59 6.45 -8.45
C PRO A 145 -3.30 5.11 -9.09
N GLN A 146 -3.16 5.10 -10.41
CA GLN A 146 -2.90 3.89 -11.19
C GLN A 146 -1.43 3.80 -11.57
N HIS A 147 -0.84 2.62 -11.45
CA HIS A 147 0.52 2.40 -11.91
C HIS A 147 0.53 2.17 -13.42
N ALA A 148 1.37 2.91 -14.14
CA ALA A 148 1.53 2.73 -15.58
C ALA A 148 2.98 2.89 -16.03
N SER A 149 3.28 2.28 -17.16
CA SER A 149 4.58 2.36 -17.84
C SER A 149 4.58 3.51 -18.86
N LEU A 150 4.14 4.70 -18.44
CA LEU A 150 4.03 5.86 -19.32
C LEU A 150 5.40 6.53 -19.44
N GLY A 151 5.75 6.89 -20.68
CA GLY A 151 7.06 7.48 -20.97
C GLY A 151 7.36 8.73 -20.14
N VAL A 152 6.39 9.61 -19.91
CA VAL A 152 6.61 10.85 -19.14
C VAL A 152 6.89 10.61 -17.65
N LEU A 153 6.66 9.40 -17.15
CA LEU A 153 6.92 9.01 -15.77
C LEU A 153 8.29 8.35 -15.60
N ARG A 154 9.14 8.36 -16.62
CA ARG A 154 10.39 7.59 -16.63
C ARG A 154 11.45 8.06 -15.64
N SER A 155 11.41 9.31 -15.17
CA SER A 155 12.41 9.79 -14.20
C SER A 155 12.26 9.05 -12.88
N PRO A 156 13.15 8.12 -12.55
CA PRO A 156 12.91 7.21 -11.44
C PRO A 156 13.24 7.86 -10.08
N ASP A 157 14.10 8.87 -10.09
CA ASP A 157 14.52 9.71 -8.95
C ASP A 157 13.65 10.95 -8.69
N ILE A 158 12.84 11.38 -9.67
CA ILE A 158 11.93 12.53 -9.52
C ILE A 158 10.50 12.00 -9.34
N PRO A 159 9.85 12.26 -8.18
CA PRO A 159 8.47 11.87 -7.99
C PRO A 159 7.56 12.47 -9.08
N SER A 160 6.99 11.61 -9.90
CA SER A 160 6.28 11.99 -11.12
C SER A 160 4.83 11.51 -11.09
N VAL A 161 3.90 12.40 -11.46
CA VAL A 161 2.48 12.10 -11.62
C VAL A 161 1.98 12.56 -12.98
N LEU A 162 1.13 11.77 -13.63
CA LEU A 162 0.38 12.18 -14.81
C LEU A 162 -1.09 12.36 -14.41
N VAL A 163 -1.57 13.58 -14.55
CA VAL A 163 -2.91 14.00 -14.19
C VAL A 163 -3.75 14.04 -15.46
N GLU A 164 -4.65 13.07 -15.58
CA GLU A 164 -5.66 13.03 -16.64
C GLU A 164 -6.86 13.86 -16.20
N THR A 165 -7.10 14.97 -16.88
CA THR A 165 -8.10 15.97 -16.44
C THR A 165 -9.52 15.66 -16.92
N GLY A 166 -9.66 14.80 -17.92
CA GLY A 166 -10.91 14.38 -18.54
C GLY A 166 -10.66 13.86 -19.94
N PHE A 167 -11.68 13.28 -20.58
CA PHE A 167 -11.54 12.67 -21.91
C PHE A 167 -12.09 13.59 -22.99
N LEU A 168 -11.27 14.04 -23.94
CA LEU A 168 -11.69 14.88 -25.07
C LEU A 168 -12.62 14.14 -26.04
N SER A 169 -12.60 12.80 -26.05
CA SER A 169 -13.55 11.98 -26.80
C SER A 169 -14.98 12.02 -26.24
N ASN A 170 -15.18 12.56 -25.03
CA ASN A 170 -16.48 12.73 -24.41
C ASN A 170 -16.96 14.18 -24.56
N ALA A 171 -18.08 14.38 -25.26
CA ALA A 171 -18.58 15.70 -25.61
C ALA A 171 -18.85 16.61 -24.39
N GLU A 172 -19.35 16.06 -23.28
CA GLU A 172 -19.58 16.84 -22.06
C GLU A 172 -18.26 17.30 -21.41
N GLU A 173 -17.26 16.42 -21.35
CA GLU A 173 -15.94 16.74 -20.81
C GLU A 173 -15.18 17.71 -21.72
N GLU A 174 -15.28 17.56 -23.04
CA GLU A 174 -14.70 18.49 -24.01
C GLU A 174 -15.25 19.91 -23.83
N GLN A 175 -16.59 20.05 -23.73
CA GLN A 175 -17.23 21.33 -23.48
C GLN A 175 -16.76 21.97 -22.16
N LYS A 176 -16.66 21.19 -21.08
CA LYS A 176 -16.10 21.68 -19.80
C LYS A 176 -14.65 22.11 -19.96
N LEU A 177 -13.80 21.29 -20.57
CA LEU A 177 -12.37 21.57 -20.74
C LEU A 177 -12.12 22.78 -21.65
N ASN A 178 -13.03 23.09 -22.57
CA ASN A 178 -12.98 24.30 -23.38
C ASN A 178 -13.30 25.58 -22.58
N SER A 179 -13.95 25.48 -21.42
CA SER A 179 -14.22 26.61 -20.53
C SER A 179 -12.97 27.08 -19.76
N PRO A 180 -12.56 28.36 -19.86
CA PRO A 180 -11.48 28.91 -19.05
C PRO A 180 -11.72 28.79 -17.54
N ALA A 181 -12.97 28.93 -17.10
CA ALA A 181 -13.33 28.83 -15.69
C ALA A 181 -13.11 27.42 -15.15
N TYR A 182 -13.47 26.39 -15.93
CA TYR A 182 -13.23 25.01 -15.55
C TYR A 182 -11.74 24.67 -15.53
N ARG A 183 -10.95 25.15 -16.52
CA ARG A 183 -9.49 24.96 -16.52
C ARG A 183 -8.81 25.58 -15.30
N ARG A 184 -9.22 26.79 -14.88
CA ARG A 184 -8.76 27.40 -13.63
C ARG A 184 -9.11 26.55 -12.41
N ARG A 185 -10.33 26.00 -12.37
CA ARG A 185 -10.78 25.14 -11.27
C ARG A 185 -9.98 23.83 -11.19
N ILE A 186 -9.68 23.21 -12.33
CA ILE A 186 -8.82 22.02 -12.42
C ILE A 186 -7.40 22.35 -11.93
N ALA A 187 -6.80 23.42 -12.43
CA ALA A 187 -5.48 23.87 -11.98
C ALA A 187 -5.45 24.11 -10.46
N TYR A 188 -6.49 24.75 -9.91
CA TYR A 188 -6.63 24.97 -8.48
C TYR A 188 -6.74 23.67 -7.68
N MET A 189 -7.47 22.65 -8.16
CA MET A 189 -7.51 21.35 -7.47
C MET A 189 -6.17 20.61 -7.48
N ILE A 190 -5.38 20.75 -8.56
CA ILE A 190 -4.01 20.20 -8.61
C ILE A 190 -3.13 20.92 -7.58
N TYR A 191 -3.15 22.25 -7.57
CA TYR A 191 -2.44 23.07 -6.59
C TYR A 191 -2.80 22.69 -5.14
N GLU A 192 -4.09 22.60 -4.83
CA GLU A 192 -4.59 22.19 -3.50
C GLU A 192 -4.16 20.76 -3.12
N GLY A 193 -4.02 19.87 -4.10
CA GLY A 193 -3.46 18.53 -3.91
C GLY A 193 -1.98 18.57 -3.51
N LEU A 194 -1.19 19.42 -4.15
CA LEU A 194 0.23 19.63 -3.84
C LEU A 194 0.42 20.29 -2.47
N VAL A 195 -0.35 21.32 -2.15
CA VAL A 195 -0.36 21.98 -0.83
C VAL A 195 -0.74 20.97 0.26
N ALA A 196 -1.77 20.14 0.04
CA ALA A 196 -2.17 19.12 1.00
C ALA A 196 -1.09 18.08 1.25
N TYR A 197 -0.38 17.64 0.21
CA TYR A 197 0.76 16.73 0.34
C TYR A 197 1.89 17.38 1.14
N ARG A 198 2.30 18.60 0.80
CA ARG A 198 3.33 19.37 1.53
C ARG A 198 3.00 19.50 3.02
N ASN A 199 1.77 19.92 3.34
CA ASN A 199 1.35 20.13 4.73
C ASN A 199 1.21 18.80 5.50
N GLY A 200 0.82 17.71 4.83
CA GLY A 200 0.83 16.37 5.42
C GLY A 200 2.24 15.91 5.78
N ASN A 201 3.20 16.16 4.89
CA ASN A 201 4.62 15.90 5.16
C ASN A 201 5.15 16.78 6.29
N LEU A 202 4.82 18.08 6.31
CA LEU A 202 5.24 18.98 7.37
C LEU A 202 4.72 18.55 8.75
N LYS A 203 3.45 18.13 8.84
CA LYS A 203 2.90 17.55 10.09
C LYS A 203 3.66 16.30 10.53
N SER A 204 4.11 15.47 9.59
CA SER A 204 4.95 14.31 9.93
C SER A 204 6.33 14.73 10.42
N LEU A 205 6.96 15.72 9.78
CA LEU A 205 8.29 16.22 10.15
C LEU A 205 8.28 16.93 11.50
N ILE A 206 7.31 17.80 11.76
CA ILE A 206 7.11 18.43 13.07
C ILE A 206 6.82 17.35 14.13
N ALA A 207 6.01 16.35 13.82
CA ALA A 207 5.83 15.22 14.73
C ALA A 207 7.12 14.40 14.95
N PHE A 208 8.10 14.42 14.04
CA PHE A 208 9.42 13.82 14.26
C PHE A 208 10.37 14.75 15.05
N GLU A 209 10.27 16.07 14.89
CA GLU A 209 11.07 17.08 15.61
C GLU A 209 10.58 17.29 17.05
N ASP A 210 9.27 17.33 17.28
CA ASP A 210 8.66 17.28 18.62
C ASP A 210 9.12 16.02 19.38
N ASN A 211 9.42 14.93 18.68
CA ASN A 211 9.98 13.73 19.30
C ASN A 211 11.49 13.81 19.57
N LYS A 212 12.23 14.76 18.99
CA LYS A 212 13.67 14.98 19.27
C LYS A 212 13.94 15.92 20.44
N GLU A 213 13.11 16.93 20.68
CA GLU A 213 13.24 17.80 21.87
C GLU A 213 12.73 17.12 23.15
N ASN A 214 11.86 16.12 23.02
CA ASN A 214 11.35 15.35 24.16
C ASN A 214 12.33 14.30 24.71
N ASP A 215 13.46 14.04 24.04
CA ASP A 215 14.51 13.13 24.53
C ASP A 215 15.50 13.79 25.52
N ALA A 216 15.48 15.12 25.68
CA ALA A 216 16.35 15.84 26.62
C ALA A 216 15.62 16.45 27.83
N LYS A 217 14.28 16.50 27.83
CA LYS A 217 13.46 16.95 28.97
C LYS A 217 12.12 16.23 29.03
N THR A 218 12.12 14.99 29.50
CA THR A 218 10.92 14.35 30.07
C THR A 218 11.24 13.68 31.39
N ASP A 219 11.77 14.48 32.33
CA ASP A 219 11.39 14.34 33.74
C ASP A 219 10.22 15.30 33.98
N ARG A 220 9.07 14.73 34.38
CA ARG A 220 7.83 15.39 34.87
C ARG A 220 7.02 16.26 33.90
N THR A 221 6.06 15.61 33.25
CA THR A 221 4.64 16.03 33.35
C THR A 221 3.73 14.81 33.28
N LEU A 222 3.23 14.39 34.46
CA LEU A 222 2.19 13.40 34.64
C LEU A 222 0.82 14.05 34.37
N SER A 223 0.07 13.51 33.40
CA SER A 223 -1.36 13.13 33.48
C SER A 223 -1.93 13.12 32.04
N THR A 224 -2.45 12.02 31.50
CA THR A 224 -3.22 10.94 32.10
C THR A 224 -2.64 9.55 31.80
N LYS A 225 -2.22 8.84 32.87
CA LYS A 225 -1.89 7.41 32.86
C LYS A 225 -3.14 6.59 32.51
N GLY A 226 -3.21 6.09 31.29
CA GLY A 226 -3.78 4.76 31.06
C GLY A 226 -2.61 3.79 30.99
N GLU A 227 -2.39 2.98 32.03
CA GLU A 227 -1.43 1.88 31.93
C GLU A 227 -1.85 0.99 30.75
N ILE A 228 -0.93 0.75 29.81
CA ILE A 228 -1.15 -0.20 28.72
C ILE A 228 -1.26 -1.58 29.37
N LYS A 229 -2.48 -2.06 29.55
CA LYS A 229 -2.76 -3.37 30.16
C LYS A 229 -2.38 -4.47 29.18
N ASP A 230 -1.62 -5.45 29.64
CA ASP A 230 -1.32 -6.66 28.87
C ASP A 230 -2.60 -7.50 28.74
N SER A 231 -3.03 -7.82 27.52
CA SER A 231 -4.21 -8.68 27.31
C SER A 231 -3.96 -10.15 27.69
N GLY A 232 -2.71 -10.52 27.98
CA GLY A 232 -2.27 -11.91 28.17
C GLY A 232 -2.13 -12.69 26.86
N ILE A 233 -2.55 -12.12 25.72
CA ILE A 233 -2.41 -12.75 24.41
C ILE A 233 -0.94 -12.65 23.95
N ARG A 234 -0.43 -13.75 23.42
CA ARG A 234 0.89 -13.87 22.80
C ARG A 234 0.72 -14.32 21.36
N HIS A 235 1.31 -13.59 20.42
CA HIS A 235 1.28 -13.90 19.01
C HIS A 235 2.67 -14.31 18.53
N LYS A 236 2.80 -15.51 17.94
CA LYS A 236 4.04 -15.93 17.29
C LYS A 236 4.02 -15.52 15.83
N VAL A 237 4.93 -14.62 15.46
CA VAL A 237 5.03 -14.00 14.14
C VAL A 237 5.27 -15.05 13.07
N LYS A 238 4.46 -15.03 12.02
CA LYS A 238 4.57 -15.89 10.83
C LYS A 238 5.19 -15.13 9.67
N ASN A 239 5.58 -15.89 8.64
CA ASN A 239 6.11 -15.30 7.41
C ASN A 239 5.10 -14.30 6.80
N GLY A 240 5.56 -13.08 6.51
CA GLY A 240 4.75 -12.00 5.95
C GLY A 240 3.95 -11.15 6.94
N GLU A 241 4.01 -11.40 8.25
CA GLU A 241 3.34 -10.56 9.25
C GLU A 241 4.20 -9.34 9.66
N SER A 242 3.59 -8.16 9.66
CA SER A 242 4.15 -6.89 10.13
C SER A 242 3.44 -6.39 11.39
N ILE A 243 4.05 -5.44 12.14
CA ILE A 243 3.40 -4.80 13.31
C ILE A 243 2.04 -4.21 12.92
N GLY A 244 1.94 -3.57 11.74
CA GLY A 244 0.68 -3.03 11.23
C GLY A 244 -0.37 -4.12 10.99
N SER A 245 0.02 -5.25 10.40
CA SER A 245 -0.91 -6.37 10.20
C SER A 245 -1.37 -7.01 11.53
N LEU A 246 -0.50 -7.06 12.54
CA LEU A 246 -0.86 -7.51 13.89
C LEU A 246 -1.81 -6.52 14.58
N ALA A 247 -1.50 -5.22 14.51
CA ALA A 247 -2.34 -4.16 15.06
C ALA A 247 -3.77 -4.23 14.50
N ASN A 248 -3.91 -4.40 13.18
CA ASN A 248 -5.20 -4.56 12.53
C ASN A 248 -5.90 -5.87 12.95
N LYS A 249 -5.15 -6.97 13.02
CA LYS A 249 -5.69 -8.30 13.40
C LYS A 249 -6.24 -8.34 14.81
N TYR A 250 -5.66 -7.57 15.72
CA TYR A 250 -6.04 -7.52 17.13
C TYR A 250 -6.80 -6.24 17.51
N GLU A 251 -7.12 -5.38 16.54
CA GLU A 251 -7.75 -4.06 16.76
C GLU A 251 -7.06 -3.24 17.88
N VAL A 252 -5.73 -3.21 17.88
CA VAL A 252 -4.92 -2.46 18.87
C VAL A 252 -4.09 -1.40 18.15
N LYS A 253 -3.63 -0.38 18.87
CA LYS A 253 -2.73 0.62 18.28
C LYS A 253 -1.34 0.03 18.10
N ILE A 254 -0.67 0.43 17.01
CA ILE A 254 0.72 0.08 16.73
C ILE A 254 1.63 0.55 17.86
N SER A 255 1.40 1.77 18.38
CA SER A 255 2.12 2.33 19.53
C SER A 255 2.08 1.41 20.74
N ASP A 256 0.90 0.87 21.05
CA ASP A 256 0.68 0.11 22.27
C ASP A 256 1.40 -1.25 22.20
N ILE A 257 1.44 -1.88 21.01
CA ILE A 257 2.24 -3.10 20.77
C ILE A 257 3.72 -2.80 20.99
N ILE A 258 4.22 -1.70 20.42
CA ILE A 258 5.64 -1.32 20.52
C ILE A 258 6.02 -1.08 21.98
N THR A 259 5.21 -0.30 22.72
CA THR A 259 5.46 0.03 24.12
C THR A 259 5.38 -1.20 25.02
N LEU A 260 4.35 -2.05 24.86
CA LEU A 260 4.18 -3.26 25.68
C LEU A 260 5.32 -4.27 25.50
N ASN A 261 5.90 -4.34 24.30
CA ASN A 261 6.99 -5.25 23.95
C ASN A 261 8.38 -4.62 24.04
N LYS A 262 8.48 -3.33 24.39
CA LYS A 262 9.74 -2.57 24.43
C LYS A 262 10.52 -2.69 23.11
N LEU A 263 9.82 -2.71 21.98
CA LEU A 263 10.44 -2.85 20.67
C LEU A 263 11.14 -1.54 20.28
N LYS A 264 12.44 -1.61 19.98
CA LYS A 264 13.21 -0.47 19.44
C LYS A 264 13.15 -0.38 17.91
N ARG A 265 12.55 -1.39 17.25
CA ARG A 265 12.50 -1.56 15.79
C ARG A 265 11.06 -1.71 15.31
N LYS A 266 10.85 -1.47 14.01
CA LYS A 266 9.51 -1.54 13.38
C LYS A 266 9.26 -2.89 12.68
N GLU A 267 10.31 -3.70 12.52
CA GLU A 267 10.29 -5.00 11.85
C GLU A 267 10.13 -6.13 12.88
N LEU A 268 9.25 -7.09 12.57
CA LEU A 268 9.07 -8.30 13.36
C LEU A 268 9.88 -9.45 12.76
N TRP A 269 10.52 -10.25 13.63
CA TRP A 269 11.23 -11.44 13.16
C TRP A 269 10.32 -12.65 13.14
N ILE A 270 10.48 -13.50 12.13
CA ILE A 270 9.70 -14.73 12.00
C ILE A 270 9.99 -15.62 13.21
N GLY A 271 8.93 -16.08 13.87
CA GLY A 271 9.01 -16.89 15.08
C GLY A 271 9.13 -16.09 16.39
N GLU A 272 9.28 -14.77 16.32
CA GLU A 272 9.26 -13.89 17.49
C GLU A 272 7.88 -13.91 18.17
N THR A 273 7.86 -13.82 19.50
CA THR A 273 6.60 -13.80 20.26
C THR A 273 6.28 -12.40 20.76
N ILE A 274 5.17 -11.85 20.30
CA ILE A 274 4.71 -10.48 20.59
C ILE A 274 3.54 -10.52 21.57
N LYS A 275 3.64 -9.74 22.65
CA LYS A 275 2.55 -9.44 23.60
C LYS A 275 1.54 -8.49 22.96
N ILE A 276 0.26 -8.78 23.08
CA ILE A 276 -0.79 -7.93 22.52
C ILE A 276 -1.41 -7.07 23.63
N PRO A 277 -1.53 -5.75 23.45
CA PRO A 277 -2.24 -4.87 24.38
C PRO A 277 -3.72 -5.19 24.53
N ASP A 278 -4.27 -4.89 25.69
CA ASP A 278 -5.71 -4.92 25.89
C ASP A 278 -6.37 -3.69 25.24
N ASN A 279 -7.45 -3.92 24.50
CA ASN A 279 -8.27 -2.88 23.85
C ASN A 279 -9.69 -2.84 24.41
N GLY A 280 -9.97 -3.52 25.53
CA GLY A 280 -11.31 -3.63 26.13
C GLY A 280 -12.26 -4.56 25.37
N LYS A 281 -11.88 -5.04 24.17
CA LYS A 281 -12.62 -6.04 23.38
C LYS A 281 -11.96 -7.42 23.39
N ASN A 282 -10.67 -7.48 23.74
CA ASN A 282 -9.84 -8.69 23.68
C ASN A 282 -10.19 -9.76 24.72
N GLN A 283 -11.10 -9.50 25.67
CA GLN A 283 -11.59 -10.51 26.61
C GLN A 283 -12.51 -11.57 25.95
N LYS A 284 -13.28 -11.21 24.90
CA LYS A 284 -14.16 -12.18 24.19
C LYS A 284 -13.40 -13.24 23.38
N MET A 285 -12.16 -12.95 22.95
CA MET A 285 -11.37 -13.87 22.11
C MET A 285 -10.57 -14.91 22.93
N VAL A 286 -10.33 -14.62 24.22
CA VAL A 286 -9.69 -15.57 25.15
C VAL A 286 -10.71 -16.61 25.61
N GLU A 287 -11.97 -16.23 25.88
CA GLU A 287 -13.05 -17.17 26.22
C GLU A 287 -13.44 -18.07 25.05
N THR A 288 -13.56 -17.55 23.83
CA THR A 288 -13.90 -18.37 22.65
C THR A 288 -12.80 -19.36 22.26
N LYS A 289 -11.50 -19.02 22.41
CA LYS A 289 -10.41 -19.99 22.16
C LYS A 289 -10.23 -21.01 23.28
N LYS A 290 -10.55 -20.65 24.53
CA LYS A 290 -10.55 -21.59 25.66
C LYS A 290 -11.74 -22.54 25.55
N ALA A 291 -12.91 -22.04 25.17
CA ALA A 291 -14.12 -22.81 24.87
C ALA A 291 -13.96 -23.73 23.65
N GLU A 292 -13.34 -23.28 22.55
CA GLU A 292 -13.07 -24.13 21.38
C GLU A 292 -11.99 -25.20 21.65
N LYS A 293 -10.99 -24.91 22.50
CA LYS A 293 -10.02 -25.92 22.93
C LYS A 293 -10.64 -26.93 23.90
N THR A 294 -11.53 -26.51 24.80
CA THR A 294 -12.25 -27.43 25.70
C THR A 294 -13.31 -28.25 24.97
N THR A 295 -14.05 -27.70 24.00
CA THR A 295 -15.03 -28.45 23.20
C THR A 295 -14.35 -29.43 22.23
N LYS A 296 -13.29 -29.02 21.51
CA LYS A 296 -12.52 -29.96 20.65
C LYS A 296 -11.78 -31.03 21.44
N SER A 297 -11.35 -30.75 22.67
CA SER A 297 -10.74 -31.76 23.57
C SER A 297 -11.78 -32.70 24.17
N ALA A 298 -12.94 -32.18 24.58
CA ALA A 298 -14.05 -32.96 25.12
C ALA A 298 -14.63 -33.87 24.04
N ASP A 299 -14.90 -33.38 22.82
CA ASP A 299 -15.39 -34.21 21.72
C ASP A 299 -14.38 -35.28 21.31
N LYS A 300 -13.08 -35.00 21.29
CA LYS A 300 -12.07 -36.03 20.95
C LYS A 300 -11.97 -37.12 22.03
N LYS A 301 -12.24 -36.78 23.30
CA LYS A 301 -12.26 -37.73 24.43
C LYS A 301 -13.56 -38.53 24.47
N THR A 302 -14.71 -37.89 24.18
CA THR A 302 -16.02 -38.53 24.05
C THR A 302 -16.08 -39.44 22.84
N ILE A 303 -15.58 -39.01 21.67
CA ILE A 303 -15.46 -39.83 20.46
C ILE A 303 -14.50 -41.00 20.68
N ARG A 304 -13.35 -40.82 21.36
CA ARG A 304 -12.47 -41.94 21.73
C ARG A 304 -13.13 -42.93 22.70
N LYS A 305 -13.95 -42.45 23.65
CA LYS A 305 -14.71 -43.30 24.58
C LYS A 305 -15.81 -44.04 23.82
N LEU A 306 -16.54 -43.36 22.93
CA LEU A 306 -17.54 -43.96 22.04
C LEU A 306 -16.88 -45.05 21.19
N ILE A 307 -15.83 -44.75 20.42
CA ILE A 307 -15.10 -45.72 19.58
C ILE A 307 -14.60 -46.92 20.39
N LYS A 308 -14.11 -46.72 21.62
CA LYS A 308 -13.72 -47.83 22.50
C LYS A 308 -14.91 -48.68 22.92
N THR A 309 -16.05 -48.06 23.28
CA THR A 309 -17.29 -48.75 23.63
C THR A 309 -17.87 -49.49 22.41
N THR A 310 -17.91 -48.85 21.23
CA THR A 310 -18.40 -49.47 19.98
C THR A 310 -17.51 -50.62 19.52
N ARG A 311 -16.18 -50.53 19.70
CA ARG A 311 -15.28 -51.66 19.44
C ARG A 311 -15.47 -52.80 20.45
N LYS A 312 -15.79 -52.50 21.70
CA LYS A 312 -16.04 -53.52 22.74
C LYS A 312 -17.39 -54.21 22.52
N THR A 313 -18.43 -53.47 22.13
CA THR A 313 -19.73 -54.05 21.74
C THR A 313 -19.66 -54.79 20.42
N ALA A 314 -18.89 -54.32 19.43
CA ALA A 314 -18.63 -55.05 18.19
C ALA A 314 -17.90 -56.38 18.45
N LYS A 315 -16.85 -56.39 19.30
CA LYS A 315 -16.18 -57.65 19.71
C LYS A 315 -17.12 -58.60 20.47
N LEU A 316 -18.05 -58.07 21.27
CA LEU A 316 -19.05 -58.87 21.97
C LEU A 316 -20.12 -59.44 21.02
N MET A 317 -20.55 -58.64 20.03
CA MET A 317 -21.45 -59.07 18.96
C MET A 317 -20.81 -60.09 18.02
N GLU A 318 -19.50 -59.96 17.76
CA GLU A 318 -18.74 -60.91 16.96
C GLU A 318 -18.54 -62.23 17.69
N LYS A 319 -18.23 -62.21 19.00
CA LYS A 319 -18.29 -63.42 19.84
C LYS A 319 -19.68 -64.07 19.87
N LYS A 320 -20.75 -63.26 19.96
CA LYS A 320 -22.14 -63.78 19.89
C LYS A 320 -22.51 -64.31 18.48
N ARG A 321 -21.99 -63.71 17.40
CA ARG A 321 -22.16 -64.21 16.01
C ARG A 321 -21.44 -65.52 15.79
N ILE A 322 -20.21 -65.66 16.29
CA ILE A 322 -19.46 -66.93 16.22
C ILE A 322 -20.20 -68.02 17.01
N PHE A 323 -20.74 -67.68 18.19
CA PHE A 323 -21.56 -68.62 18.97
C PHE A 323 -22.86 -69.04 18.26
N ARG A 324 -23.52 -68.13 17.52
CA ARG A 324 -24.72 -68.44 16.70
C ARG A 324 -24.41 -69.14 15.36
N ALA A 325 -23.22 -68.97 14.79
CA ALA A 325 -22.81 -69.58 13.53
C ALA A 325 -22.45 -71.08 13.65
N ILE A 326 -22.38 -71.62 14.87
CA ILE A 326 -22.24 -73.06 15.14
C ILE A 326 -23.61 -73.77 15.14
N THR A 327 -24.71 -73.03 15.00
CA THR A 327 -26.08 -73.59 14.84
C THR A 327 -26.63 -73.28 13.44
N PRO A 328 -26.94 -74.27 12.57
CA PRO A 328 -27.33 -74.01 11.18
C PRO A 328 -28.84 -73.73 11.01
N SER A 329 -29.22 -72.75 10.18
CA SER A 329 -30.58 -72.61 9.63
C SER A 329 -30.62 -71.82 8.30
N LYS A 330 -31.68 -72.05 7.51
CA LYS A 330 -31.81 -72.13 6.04
C LYS A 330 -32.01 -70.79 5.29
N ARG A 331 -31.70 -70.83 3.97
CA ARG A 331 -31.73 -69.79 2.90
C ARG A 331 -33.12 -69.23 2.54
N SER A 332 -33.15 -68.02 1.95
CA SER A 332 -33.82 -67.71 0.65
C SER A 332 -33.51 -66.28 0.11
N ASN A 333 -33.71 -66.08 -1.20
CA ASN A 333 -33.21 -65.05 -2.14
C ASN A 333 -34.14 -63.83 -2.39
N ASN A 334 -33.56 -62.79 -3.03
CA ASN A 334 -34.08 -61.83 -4.06
C ASN A 334 -33.89 -60.34 -3.68
N LEU A 335 -33.75 -59.33 -4.55
CA LEU A 335 -33.19 -59.07 -5.91
C LEU A 335 -33.40 -57.54 -6.16
N ARG A 336 -32.42 -56.82 -6.77
CA ARG A 336 -32.51 -55.54 -7.56
C ARG A 336 -33.00 -54.25 -6.84
N GLY A 337 -32.55 -53.02 -7.11
CA GLY A 337 -31.55 -52.44 -8.03
C GLY A 337 -31.80 -50.91 -8.22
N PHE A 338 -30.72 -50.13 -8.46
CA PHE A 338 -30.58 -48.82 -9.18
C PHE A 338 -31.36 -47.56 -8.72
N THR A 339 -30.97 -46.27 -8.89
CA THR A 339 -29.74 -45.42 -9.12
C THR A 339 -30.22 -43.96 -9.26
N GLY A 340 -29.30 -42.97 -9.08
CA GLY A 340 -29.32 -41.63 -9.70
C GLY A 340 -29.62 -40.49 -8.72
N ILE A 341 -28.90 -39.36 -8.66
CA ILE A 341 -27.88 -38.70 -9.51
C ILE A 341 -26.78 -38.15 -8.59
#